data_AF-A0A2P5MUZ1-F1
#
_entry.id   AF-A0A2P5MUZ1-F1
#
_cell.length_a   1.000
_cell.length_b   1.000
_cell.length_c   1.000
_cell.angle_alpha   90.00
_cell.angle_beta   90.00
_cell.angle_gamma   90.00
#
_symmetry.space_group_name_H-M   'P 1'
#
loop_
_entity.id
_entity.type
_entity.pdbx_description
1 polymer ?
#
loop_
_entity_poly.entity_id
_entity_poly.type
_entity_poly.pdbx_seq_one_letter_code
_entity_poly.pdbx_strand_id
1 'polypeptide(L)'
;MSVERRSKNRLQPEEFRQRWIADAAYYRARNRAFAAGGALEDWLEAEKEFNAMLINRYLANVAEDDDDMTIIGLQKLAQTMGLEESYKIHDKKILIHFLQKATGKDPCFQTGSASSTICDQHPDCLWRYECKKLMARWL
;
A
#
# COMPACT_ATOMS: atom_id res chain seq x y z
N MET A 1 -7.61 27.80 -30.85
CA MET A 1 -6.92 26.63 -30.25
C MET A 1 -7.08 26.73 -28.75
N SER A 2 -7.97 25.93 -28.13
CA SER A 2 -8.30 26.04 -26.71
C SER A 2 -7.83 24.80 -25.96
N VAL A 3 -6.69 24.92 -25.25
CA VAL A 3 -6.09 23.83 -24.45
C VAL A 3 -6.48 23.93 -22.96
N GLU A 4 -7.30 24.90 -22.56
CA GLU A 4 -7.56 25.24 -21.14
C GLU A 4 -8.76 24.55 -20.47
N ARG A 5 -9.21 23.38 -20.96
CA ARG A 5 -10.31 22.64 -20.29
C ARG A 5 -9.91 21.36 -19.57
N ARG A 6 -8.62 21.01 -19.49
CA ARG A 6 -8.20 19.71 -18.95
C ARG A 6 -7.74 19.70 -17.48
N SER A 7 -7.67 20.85 -16.82
CA SER A 7 -7.06 20.96 -15.47
C SER A 7 -8.04 21.07 -14.29
N LYS A 8 -9.36 21.20 -14.52
CA LYS A 8 -10.31 21.59 -13.45
C LYS A 8 -10.90 20.44 -12.62
N ASN A 9 -10.49 19.19 -12.81
CA ASN A 9 -11.17 18.06 -12.15
C ASN A 9 -10.24 16.93 -11.70
N ARG A 10 -8.97 17.23 -11.35
CA ARG A 10 -8.10 16.24 -10.70
C ARG A 10 -8.31 16.38 -9.20
N LEU A 11 -8.99 15.40 -8.59
CA LEU A 11 -9.09 15.31 -7.13
C LEU A 11 -7.70 15.33 -6.52
N GLN A 12 -7.56 15.98 -5.37
CA GLN A 12 -6.33 15.90 -4.59
C GLN A 12 -6.10 14.44 -4.15
N PRO A 13 -4.84 13.99 -3.92
CA PRO A 13 -4.56 12.60 -3.56
C PRO A 13 -5.39 12.09 -2.36
N GLU A 14 -5.56 12.94 -1.34
CA GLU A 14 -6.34 12.62 -0.15
C GLU A 14 -7.85 12.51 -0.47
N GLU A 15 -8.40 13.44 -1.25
CA GLU A 15 -9.81 13.39 -1.67
C GLU A 15 -10.10 12.16 -2.52
N PHE A 16 -9.16 11.79 -3.40
CA PHE A 16 -9.26 10.57 -4.20
C PHE A 16 -9.25 9.32 -3.32
N ARG A 17 -8.33 9.25 -2.36
CA ARG A 17 -8.25 8.17 -1.38
C ARG A 17 -9.56 8.02 -0.61
N GLN A 18 -10.03 9.11 0.02
CA GLN A 18 -11.24 9.11 0.83
C GLN A 18 -12.46 8.68 0.02
N ARG A 19 -12.60 9.21 -1.20
CA ARG A 19 -13.74 8.86 -2.06
C ARG A 19 -13.71 7.41 -2.48
N TRP A 20 -12.55 6.89 -2.86
CA TRP A 20 -12.41 5.48 -3.25
C TRP A 20 -12.76 4.54 -2.10
N ILE A 21 -12.21 4.80 -0.90
CA ILE A 21 -12.46 3.98 0.29
C ILE A 21 -13.94 4.04 0.69
N ALA A 22 -14.53 5.23 0.68
CA ALA A 22 -15.95 5.41 1.01
C ALA A 22 -16.87 4.67 0.04
N ASP A 23 -16.62 4.76 -1.27
CA ASP A 23 -17.41 4.05 -2.28
C ASP A 23 -17.28 2.53 -2.11
N ALA A 24 -16.06 2.02 -1.92
CA ALA A 24 -15.82 0.59 -1.71
C ALA A 24 -16.49 0.07 -0.42
N ALA A 25 -16.38 0.81 0.69
CA ALA A 25 -17.04 0.48 1.95
C ALA A 25 -18.58 0.51 1.81
N TYR A 26 -19.12 1.48 1.08
CA TYR A 26 -20.55 1.56 0.78
C TYR A 26 -21.03 0.33 0.00
N TYR A 27 -20.31 -0.10 -1.03
CA TYR A 27 -20.68 -1.29 -1.80
C TYR A 27 -20.58 -2.58 -0.97
N ARG A 28 -19.60 -2.69 -0.08
CA ARG A 28 -19.51 -3.80 0.89
C ARG A 28 -20.72 -3.81 1.84
N ALA A 29 -21.05 -2.66 2.42
CA ALA A 29 -22.24 -2.49 3.25
C ALA A 29 -23.51 -2.87 2.50
N ARG A 30 -23.64 -2.44 1.23
CA ARG A 30 -24.78 -2.79 0.37
C ARG A 30 -24.88 -4.29 0.13
N ASN A 31 -23.77 -4.98 -0.10
CA ASN A 31 -23.75 -6.43 -0.34
C ASN A 31 -24.20 -7.24 0.89
N ARG A 32 -24.02 -6.71 2.09
CA ARG A 32 -24.57 -7.24 3.35
C ARG A 32 -25.91 -6.61 3.74
N ALA A 33 -26.64 -6.06 2.77
CA ALA A 33 -27.94 -5.40 2.93
C ALA A 33 -27.97 -4.31 4.04
N PHE A 34 -26.85 -3.61 4.22
CA PHE A 34 -26.65 -2.60 5.25
C PHE A 34 -26.96 -3.09 6.68
N ALA A 35 -26.63 -4.34 7.00
CA ALA A 35 -26.78 -4.86 8.36
C ALA A 35 -26.14 -3.94 9.43
N ALA A 36 -26.62 -3.95 10.67
CA ALA A 36 -25.97 -3.15 11.71
C ALA A 36 -24.59 -3.73 12.09
N GLY A 37 -23.67 -2.88 12.53
CA GLY A 37 -22.42 -3.31 13.18
C GLY A 37 -21.25 -3.72 12.29
N GLY A 38 -21.36 -3.64 10.95
CA GLY A 38 -20.25 -3.98 10.02
C GLY A 38 -19.56 -2.79 9.34
N ALA A 39 -19.92 -1.56 9.71
CA ALA A 39 -19.47 -0.36 8.99
C ALA A 39 -17.96 -0.11 9.15
N LEU A 40 -17.40 -0.42 10.32
CA LEU A 40 -15.96 -0.27 10.58
C LEU A 40 -15.17 -1.30 9.78
N GLU A 41 -15.63 -2.55 9.76
CA GLU A 41 -14.99 -3.66 9.05
C GLU A 41 -15.00 -3.41 7.53
N ASP A 42 -16.11 -2.93 6.98
CA ASP A 42 -16.19 -2.55 5.56
C ASP A 42 -15.19 -1.45 5.20
N TRP A 43 -15.03 -0.45 6.09
CA TRP A 43 -14.08 0.63 5.91
C TRP A 43 -12.64 0.13 5.95
N LEU A 44 -12.29 -0.65 6.98
CA LEU A 44 -10.95 -1.21 7.14
C LEU A 44 -10.58 -2.11 5.96
N GLU A 45 -11.52 -2.91 5.46
CA GLU A 45 -11.26 -3.79 4.33
C GLU A 45 -11.12 -3.01 3.01
N ALA A 46 -11.94 -1.96 2.82
CA ALA A 46 -11.76 -1.03 1.71
C ALA A 46 -10.41 -0.31 1.75
N GLU A 47 -9.95 0.11 2.93
CA GLU A 47 -8.63 0.75 3.10
C GLU A 47 -7.49 -0.20 2.75
N LYS A 48 -7.54 -1.47 3.19
CA LYS A 48 -6.56 -2.49 2.79
C LYS A 48 -6.53 -2.72 1.28
N GLU A 49 -7.69 -2.77 0.64
CA GLU A 49 -7.81 -2.96 -0.81
C GLU A 49 -7.21 -1.79 -1.58
N PHE A 50 -7.49 -0.56 -1.16
CA PHE A 50 -6.87 0.65 -1.72
C PHE A 50 -5.35 0.62 -1.59
N ASN A 51 -4.87 0.30 -0.39
CA ASN A 51 -3.45 0.18 -0.08
C ASN A 51 -2.75 -0.88 -0.95
N ALA A 52 -3.37 -2.05 -1.12
CA ALA A 52 -2.88 -3.12 -1.99
C ALA A 52 -2.80 -2.68 -3.46
N MET A 53 -3.83 -1.98 -3.96
CA MET A 53 -3.84 -1.42 -5.31
C MET A 53 -2.69 -0.44 -5.54
N LEU A 54 -2.43 0.47 -4.59
CA LEU A 54 -1.33 1.43 -4.68
C LEU A 54 0.04 0.74 -4.72
N ILE A 55 0.24 -0.27 -3.87
CA ILE A 55 1.48 -1.04 -3.84
C ILE A 55 1.69 -1.79 -5.16
N ASN A 56 0.66 -2.47 -5.68
CA ASN A 56 0.77 -3.17 -6.96
C ASN A 56 1.14 -2.22 -8.10
N ARG A 57 0.51 -1.04 -8.14
CA ARG A 57 0.83 -0.02 -9.13
C ARG A 57 2.27 0.49 -8.98
N TYR A 58 2.73 0.71 -7.76
CA TYR A 58 4.09 1.16 -7.51
C TYR A 58 5.12 0.10 -7.95
N LEU A 59 4.90 -1.17 -7.60
CA LEU A 59 5.79 -2.26 -7.96
C LEU A 59 5.82 -2.50 -9.47
N ALA A 60 4.69 -2.37 -10.17
CA ALA A 60 4.64 -2.45 -11.62
C ALA A 60 5.52 -1.37 -12.28
N ASN A 61 5.39 -0.11 -11.84
CA ASN A 61 6.22 0.98 -12.36
C ASN A 61 7.72 0.75 -12.09
N VAL A 62 8.07 0.32 -10.87
CA VAL A 62 9.46 0.00 -10.49
C VAL A 62 10.04 -1.11 -11.36
N ALA A 63 9.23 -2.12 -11.73
CA ALA A 63 9.68 -3.21 -12.59
C ALA A 63 9.85 -2.80 -14.06
N GLU A 64 9.06 -1.83 -14.54
CA GLU A 64 9.11 -1.34 -15.92
C GLU A 64 10.31 -0.41 -16.17
N ASP A 65 10.66 0.42 -15.20
CA ASP A 65 11.68 1.45 -15.35
C ASP A 65 13.13 0.95 -15.10
N ASP A 66 13.33 -0.35 -14.80
CA ASP A 66 14.58 -0.94 -14.27
C ASP A 66 15.18 -0.11 -13.11
N ASP A 67 14.33 0.68 -12.44
CA ASP A 67 14.75 1.68 -11.46
C ASP A 67 14.79 1.04 -10.08
N ASP A 68 15.84 1.33 -9.33
CA ASP A 68 16.04 0.74 -8.03
C ASP A 68 15.10 1.45 -7.04
N MET A 69 14.19 0.70 -6.40
CA MET A 69 13.22 1.23 -5.45
C MET A 69 13.88 2.17 -4.42
N THR A 70 13.55 3.45 -4.47
CA THR A 70 14.15 4.50 -3.64
C THR A 70 13.37 4.74 -2.34
N ILE A 71 14.07 5.21 -1.31
CA ILE A 71 13.46 5.64 -0.04
C ILE A 71 12.40 6.72 -0.32
N ILE A 72 12.70 7.68 -1.19
CA ILE A 72 11.77 8.76 -1.55
C ILE A 72 10.50 8.20 -2.21
N GLY A 73 10.64 7.21 -3.11
CA GLY A 73 9.50 6.55 -3.73
C GLY A 73 8.60 5.84 -2.71
N LEU A 74 9.21 5.12 -1.77
CA LEU A 74 8.51 4.45 -0.68
C LEU A 74 7.81 5.42 0.28
N GLN A 75 8.45 6.54 0.62
CA GLN A 75 7.85 7.60 1.44
C GLN A 75 6.62 8.21 0.75
N LYS A 76 6.73 8.53 -0.55
CA LYS A 76 5.59 9.05 -1.33
C LYS A 76 4.44 8.05 -1.42
N LEU A 77 4.75 6.76 -1.59
CA LEU A 77 3.75 5.69 -1.59
C LEU A 77 3.03 5.65 -0.23
N ALA A 78 3.77 5.65 0.88
CA ALA A 78 3.21 5.64 2.22
C ALA A 78 2.33 6.88 2.50
N GLN A 79 2.75 8.07 2.08
CA GLN A 79 1.93 9.28 2.16
C GLN A 79 0.62 9.15 1.39
N THR A 80 0.64 8.56 0.18
CA THR A 80 -0.58 8.33 -0.62
C THR A 80 -1.54 7.35 0.07
N MET A 81 -1.03 6.48 0.95
CA MET A 81 -1.83 5.57 1.77
C MET A 81 -2.37 6.23 3.05
N GLY A 82 -2.09 7.51 3.29
CA GLY A 82 -2.49 8.25 4.49
C GLY A 82 -1.51 8.10 5.67
N LEU A 83 -0.30 7.60 5.42
CA LEU A 83 0.71 7.39 6.46
C LEU A 83 1.64 8.60 6.55
N GLU A 84 1.14 9.71 7.09
CA GLU A 84 1.81 11.01 7.05
C GLU A 84 3.19 11.00 7.72
N GLU A 85 3.40 10.23 8.80
CA GLU A 85 4.69 10.18 9.52
C GLU A 85 5.81 9.42 8.78
N SER A 86 5.51 8.84 7.62
CA SER A 86 6.46 8.04 6.83
C SER A 86 7.68 8.83 6.32
N TYR A 87 7.59 10.16 6.17
CA TYR A 87 8.73 10.98 5.70
C TYR A 87 9.93 10.96 6.65
N LYS A 88 9.72 10.61 7.93
CA LYS A 88 10.77 10.52 8.94
C LYS A 88 11.58 9.24 8.86
N ILE A 89 11.08 8.24 8.13
CA ILE A 89 11.71 6.93 8.04
C ILE A 89 12.68 6.96 6.86
N HIS A 90 13.97 6.86 7.14
CA HIS A 90 15.04 6.85 6.14
C HIS A 90 15.65 5.45 5.93
N ASP A 91 15.16 4.44 6.64
CA ASP A 91 15.56 3.06 6.43
C ASP A 91 14.57 2.37 5.47
N LYS A 92 15.09 1.88 4.34
CA LYS A 92 14.30 1.20 3.30
C LYS A 92 13.55 -0.02 3.85
N LYS A 93 14.15 -0.80 4.75
CA LYS A 93 13.52 -1.98 5.35
C LYS A 93 12.38 -1.58 6.27
N ILE A 94 12.60 -0.59 7.13
CA ILE A 94 11.57 -0.08 8.04
C ILE A 94 10.38 0.46 7.23
N LEU A 95 10.62 1.19 6.14
CA LEU A 95 9.55 1.65 5.23
C LEU A 95 8.76 0.49 4.61
N ILE A 96 9.43 -0.55 4.13
CA ILE A 96 8.76 -1.71 3.54
C ILE A 96 7.91 -2.44 4.59
N HIS A 97 8.42 -2.64 5.81
CA HIS A 97 7.64 -3.23 6.90
C HIS A 97 6.42 -2.38 7.27
N PHE A 98 6.58 -1.05 7.25
CA PHE A 98 5.51 -0.12 7.53
C PHE A 98 4.38 -0.22 6.50
N LEU A 99 4.74 -0.31 5.21
CA LEU A 99 3.80 -0.53 4.10
C LEU A 99 3.12 -1.92 4.18
N GLN A 100 3.86 -2.97 4.57
CA GLN A 100 3.30 -4.31 4.76
C GLN A 100 2.23 -4.34 5.85
N LYS A 101 2.48 -3.71 7.00
CA LYS A 101 1.48 -3.57 8.07
C LYS A 101 0.23 -2.84 7.62
N ALA A 102 0.37 -1.79 6.81
CA ALA A 102 -0.76 -1.04 6.28
C ALA A 102 -1.66 -1.86 5.33
N THR A 103 -1.17 -2.99 4.81
CA THR A 103 -1.97 -3.96 4.05
C THR A 103 -2.59 -5.07 4.90
N GLY A 104 -2.45 -4.99 6.23
CA GLY A 104 -2.93 -6.02 7.15
C GLY A 104 -2.10 -7.30 7.13
N LYS A 105 -0.83 -7.23 6.67
CA LYS A 105 0.09 -8.37 6.65
C LYS A 105 1.18 -8.20 7.71
N ASP A 106 1.59 -9.32 8.29
CA ASP A 106 2.77 -9.34 9.13
C ASP A 106 4.02 -9.01 8.29
N PRO A 107 4.95 -8.17 8.80
CA PRO A 107 6.17 -7.86 8.07
C PRO A 107 6.99 -9.11 7.73
N CYS A 108 7.37 -9.25 6.46
CA CYS A 108 8.40 -10.24 6.07
C CYS A 108 9.73 -9.81 6.73
N PHE A 109 10.55 -10.73 7.25
CA PHE A 109 11.86 -10.43 7.89
C PHE A 109 11.81 -9.65 9.22
N GLN A 110 11.18 -10.22 10.26
CA GLN A 110 11.34 -9.67 11.61
C GLN A 110 12.82 -9.62 12.02
N THR A 111 13.36 -8.42 12.19
CA THR A 111 14.65 -8.17 12.82
C THR A 111 14.52 -8.42 14.31
N GLY A 112 14.51 -9.68 14.76
CA GLY A 112 14.68 -10.00 16.18
C GLY A 112 13.84 -11.14 16.77
N SER A 113 13.01 -11.85 16.01
CA SER A 113 12.35 -13.07 16.51
C SER A 113 12.58 -14.23 15.54
N ALA A 114 13.04 -15.36 16.09
CA ALA A 114 13.61 -16.49 15.38
C ALA A 114 12.61 -17.35 14.56
N SER A 115 11.51 -16.77 14.04
CA SER A 115 10.43 -17.57 13.42
C SER A 115 9.97 -17.15 12.03
N SER A 116 10.34 -15.97 11.50
CA SER A 116 9.95 -15.60 10.12
C SER A 116 11.13 -15.13 9.29
N THR A 117 12.00 -16.09 8.97
CA THR A 117 13.16 -15.90 8.08
C THR A 117 12.78 -16.00 6.60
N ILE A 118 11.52 -16.26 6.25
CA ILE A 118 11.14 -16.60 4.88
C ILE A 118 9.84 -15.89 4.48
N CYS A 119 9.91 -15.06 3.43
CA CYS A 119 8.77 -14.38 2.80
C CYS A 119 7.74 -15.36 2.19
N ASP A 120 8.02 -16.67 2.16
CA ASP A 120 7.12 -17.69 1.62
C ASP A 120 5.95 -18.06 2.55
N GLN A 121 5.87 -17.47 3.76
CA GLN A 121 4.77 -17.71 4.69
C GLN A 121 3.41 -17.12 4.22
N HIS A 122 3.41 -16.22 3.21
CA HIS A 122 2.18 -15.68 2.63
C HIS A 122 2.18 -15.79 1.09
N PRO A 123 1.38 -16.71 0.51
CA PRO A 123 1.28 -16.85 -0.95
C PRO A 123 0.85 -15.55 -1.65
N ASP A 124 0.11 -14.70 -0.96
CA ASP A 124 -0.41 -13.43 -1.51
C ASP A 124 0.50 -12.22 -1.21
N CYS A 125 1.73 -12.42 -0.74
CA CYS A 125 2.63 -11.30 -0.42
C CYS A 125 2.98 -10.50 -1.68
N LEU A 126 2.43 -9.28 -1.79
CA LEU A 126 2.69 -8.39 -2.94
C LEU A 126 4.18 -8.03 -3.07
N TRP A 127 4.91 -8.09 -1.96
CA TRP A 127 6.33 -7.76 -1.90
C TRP A 127 7.25 -8.95 -2.17
N ARG A 128 6.75 -10.14 -2.55
CA ARG A 128 7.54 -11.38 -2.59
C ARG A 128 8.84 -11.26 -3.39
N TYR A 129 8.79 -10.62 -4.56
CA TYR A 129 9.96 -10.44 -5.41
C TYR A 129 10.99 -9.50 -4.77
N GLU A 130 10.54 -8.40 -4.17
CA GLU A 130 11.40 -7.41 -3.52
C GLU A 130 11.94 -7.91 -2.17
N CYS A 131 11.13 -8.63 -1.40
CA CYS A 131 11.57 -9.38 -0.21
C CYS A 131 12.70 -10.36 -0.62
N LYS A 132 12.60 -11.05 -1.78
CA LYS A 132 13.67 -11.94 -2.30
C LYS A 132 14.93 -11.19 -2.72
N LYS A 133 14.83 -10.07 -3.45
CA LYS A 133 15.98 -9.23 -3.80
C LYS A 133 16.70 -8.70 -2.57
N LEU A 134 15.93 -8.23 -1.57
CA LEU A 134 16.48 -7.77 -0.31
C LEU A 134 17.28 -8.87 0.36
N MET A 135 16.78 -10.11 0.43
CA MET A 135 17.56 -11.27 0.95
C MET A 135 18.83 -11.55 0.16
N ALA A 136 18.77 -11.53 -1.17
CA ALA A 136 19.91 -11.91 -2.03
C ALA A 136 21.09 -10.94 -1.90
N ARG A 137 20.89 -9.68 -1.51
CA ARG A 137 21.97 -8.72 -1.20
C ARG A 137 22.66 -8.98 0.16
N TRP A 138 22.23 -9.96 0.96
CA TRP A 138 22.86 -10.34 2.26
C TRP A 138 23.56 -11.71 2.27
N LEU A 139 23.74 -12.34 1.10
CA LEU A 139 24.60 -13.51 0.89
C LEU A 139 25.80 -13.10 0.03
#